data_AF-A0AAD7BCR3-F1
#
_entry.id   AF-A0AAD7BCR3-F1
#
_cell.length_a   1.000
_cell.length_b   1.000
_cell.length_c   1.000
_cell.angle_alpha   90.00
_cell.angle_beta   90.00
_cell.angle_gamma   90.00
#
_symmetry.space_group_name_H-M   'P 1'
#
loop_
_entity.id
_entity.type
_entity.pdbx_description
1 polymer ?
#
loop_
_entity_poly.entity_id
_entity_poly.type
_entity_poly.pdbx_seq_one_letter_code
_entity_poly.pdbx_strand_id
1 'polypeptide(L)'
;MPEDPTCACNWLPLVSASNIPNATGDVPSPHVRTDSYGGPSENRVRFPLEVVQAVVNAVGKTKTGFRISPWGTWNGEAAHRLPICYPLITLSRYALWRPQADVHTPRHCAPRSLPHLAYLHVVEPRVDGVTTVESVKDGYSNDFIREFWGSRPLISAGGYTRETALPAAEEKGDLVAFARPYIANPDLPYHLSHGIALAVGNRALYYAPGSSDPAGYTDYPFASVVEAH
;
A
#
# COMPACT_ATOMS: atom_id res chain seq x y z
N MET A 1 6.84 -38.84 -6.31
CA MET A 1 6.60 -37.49 -6.89
C MET A 1 7.49 -36.55 -6.09
N PRO A 2 8.45 -35.84 -6.69
CA PRO A 2 9.29 -34.92 -5.93
C PRO A 2 8.44 -33.69 -5.60
N GLU A 3 8.42 -33.33 -4.33
CA GLU A 3 7.76 -32.12 -3.85
C GLU A 3 8.42 -30.89 -4.48
N ASP A 4 7.60 -30.05 -5.09
CA ASP A 4 8.00 -28.76 -5.65
C ASP A 4 8.20 -27.76 -4.49
N PRO A 5 9.44 -27.30 -4.21
CA PRO A 5 9.72 -26.41 -3.10
C PRO A 5 9.30 -24.94 -3.39
N THR A 6 8.53 -24.66 -4.44
CA THR A 6 8.11 -23.30 -4.80
C THR A 6 7.00 -22.69 -3.94
N CYS A 7 6.52 -23.39 -2.90
CA CYS A 7 5.57 -22.83 -1.93
C CYS A 7 6.25 -21.99 -0.83
N ALA A 8 7.20 -21.14 -1.20
CA ALA A 8 7.84 -20.18 -0.29
C ALA A 8 7.26 -18.79 -0.54
N CYS A 9 6.57 -18.22 0.46
CA CYS A 9 6.08 -16.83 0.55
C CYS A 9 6.03 -16.07 -0.78
N ASN A 10 5.00 -16.33 -1.59
CA ASN A 10 4.94 -15.91 -3.00
C ASN A 10 4.83 -14.39 -3.24
N TRP A 11 4.88 -13.56 -2.19
CA TRP A 11 4.63 -12.12 -2.27
C TRP A 11 5.47 -11.34 -1.26
N LEU A 12 6.36 -10.46 -1.73
CA LEU A 12 7.05 -9.49 -0.87
C LEU A 12 6.44 -8.09 -1.07
N PRO A 13 5.63 -7.58 -0.15
CA PRO A 13 5.16 -6.20 -0.21
C PRO A 13 6.30 -5.26 0.19
N LEU A 14 6.82 -4.45 -0.74
CA LEU A 14 7.71 -3.35 -0.36
C LEU A 14 6.87 -2.20 0.19
N VAL A 15 7.14 -1.76 1.42
CA VAL A 15 6.50 -0.58 2.00
C VAL A 15 7.36 0.64 1.69
N SER A 16 6.86 1.55 0.85
CA SER A 16 7.52 2.82 0.57
C SER A 16 6.73 3.98 1.17
N ALA A 17 7.24 4.53 2.26
CA ALA A 17 6.88 5.86 2.75
C ALA A 17 7.54 6.91 1.84
N SER A 18 6.76 7.65 1.05
CA SER A 18 7.30 8.65 0.13
C SER A 18 7.26 10.03 0.80
N ASN A 19 8.32 10.36 1.53
CA ASN A 19 8.46 11.64 2.23
C ASN A 19 9.04 12.73 1.34
N ILE A 20 8.20 13.67 0.90
CA ILE A 20 8.62 14.83 0.09
C ILE A 20 7.96 16.07 0.69
N PRO A 21 8.68 17.16 0.99
CA PRO A 21 8.11 18.27 1.76
C PRO A 21 7.09 19.08 0.95
N ASN A 22 6.22 19.79 1.66
CA ASN A 22 5.19 20.67 1.10
C ASN A 22 5.80 21.93 0.46
N ALA A 23 5.01 22.63 -0.36
CA ALA A 23 5.38 23.94 -0.88
C ALA A 23 5.28 25.08 0.16
N THR A 24 4.80 24.79 1.39
CA THR A 24 4.52 25.79 2.44
C THR A 24 5.50 25.80 3.63
N GLY A 25 6.51 24.93 3.65
CA GLY A 25 7.58 24.88 4.66
C GLY A 25 7.25 24.21 6.00
N ASP A 26 6.03 23.73 6.24
CA ASP A 26 5.58 23.39 7.61
C ASP A 26 6.11 22.07 8.20
N VAL A 27 6.66 21.15 7.39
CA VAL A 27 7.35 19.94 7.87
C VAL A 27 8.63 19.69 7.04
N PRO A 28 9.83 19.72 7.64
CA PRO A 28 11.07 19.35 6.96
C PRO A 28 10.98 17.90 6.49
N SER A 29 11.27 17.64 5.21
CA SER A 29 11.36 16.25 4.75
C SER A 29 12.49 15.54 5.47
N PRO A 30 12.28 14.32 5.96
CA PRO A 30 13.36 13.50 6.52
C PRO A 30 14.43 13.13 5.48
N HIS A 31 14.18 13.34 4.18
CA HIS A 31 15.17 13.14 3.12
C HIS A 31 16.01 14.40 2.91
N VAL A 32 17.01 14.59 3.77
CA VAL A 32 17.97 15.72 3.71
C VAL A 32 19.26 15.40 2.95
N ARG A 33 19.31 14.26 2.25
CA ARG A 33 20.46 13.86 1.44
C ARG A 33 20.68 14.84 0.28
N THR A 34 21.94 15.05 -0.07
CA THR A 34 22.37 15.92 -1.19
C THR A 34 23.03 15.14 -2.33
N ASP A 35 23.08 13.81 -2.23
CA ASP A 35 23.61 12.92 -3.26
C ASP A 35 22.53 12.47 -4.27
N SER A 36 22.84 11.46 -5.09
CA SER A 36 21.94 10.92 -6.11
C SER A 36 20.65 10.26 -5.57
N TYR A 37 20.52 10.14 -4.24
CA TYR A 37 19.35 9.61 -3.54
C TYR A 37 18.57 10.70 -2.77
N GLY A 38 18.98 11.97 -2.89
CA GLY A 38 18.34 13.10 -2.24
C GLY A 38 18.10 14.29 -3.17
N GLY A 39 17.55 15.38 -2.62
CA GLY A 39 17.16 16.56 -3.39
C GLY A 39 15.85 16.32 -4.18
N PRO A 40 15.83 16.44 -5.53
CA PRO A 40 14.62 16.29 -6.33
C PRO A 40 13.83 14.99 -6.11
N SER A 41 12.54 15.01 -6.43
CA SER A 41 11.63 13.86 -6.28
C SER A 41 12.15 12.58 -6.94
N GLU A 42 12.76 12.71 -8.12
CA GLU A 42 13.30 11.64 -8.94
C GLU A 42 14.44 10.90 -8.24
N ASN A 43 15.24 11.61 -7.44
CA ASN A 43 16.32 11.01 -6.66
C ASN A 43 15.78 10.32 -5.41
N ARG A 44 14.78 10.93 -4.75
CA ARG A 44 14.17 10.35 -3.54
C ARG A 44 13.46 9.03 -3.81
N VAL A 45 12.90 8.85 -5.01
CA VAL A 45 12.28 7.58 -5.41
C VAL A 45 13.29 6.55 -5.90
N ARG A 46 14.56 6.91 -6.12
CA ARG A 46 15.57 5.99 -6.68
C ARG A 46 15.74 4.73 -5.84
N PHE A 47 15.91 4.89 -4.53
CA PHE A 47 16.10 3.76 -3.62
C PHE A 47 14.94 2.74 -3.67
N PRO A 48 13.66 3.12 -3.43
CA PRO A 48 12.57 2.15 -3.50
C PRO A 48 12.44 1.51 -4.89
N LEU A 49 12.75 2.22 -5.97
CA LEU A 49 12.75 1.64 -7.33
C LEU A 49 13.85 0.61 -7.53
N GLU A 50 15.07 0.86 -7.05
CA GLU A 50 16.18 -0.09 -7.10
C GLU A 50 15.86 -1.35 -6.30
N VAL A 51 15.19 -1.22 -5.14
CA VAL A 51 14.75 -2.39 -4.37
C VAL A 51 13.65 -3.16 -5.10
N VAL A 52 12.63 -2.50 -5.66
CA VAL A 52 11.62 -3.18 -6.50
C VAL A 52 12.30 -3.93 -7.65
N GLN A 53 13.26 -3.31 -8.33
CA GLN A 53 13.99 -3.95 -9.41
C GLN A 53 14.79 -5.18 -8.95
N ALA A 54 15.47 -5.08 -7.81
CA ALA A 54 16.19 -6.21 -7.22
C ALA A 54 15.25 -7.39 -6.90
N VAL A 55 14.07 -7.10 -6.33
CA VAL A 55 13.04 -8.11 -6.04
C VAL A 55 12.49 -8.71 -7.33
N VAL A 56 12.14 -7.88 -8.32
CA VAL A 56 11.67 -8.35 -9.64
C VAL A 56 12.70 -9.25 -10.31
N ASN A 57 13.99 -8.92 -10.22
CA ASN A 57 15.07 -9.76 -10.77
C ASN A 57 15.19 -11.10 -10.03
N ALA A 58 14.95 -11.12 -8.72
CA ALA A 58 15.06 -12.31 -7.90
C ALA A 58 13.85 -13.27 -8.04
N VAL A 59 12.62 -12.74 -8.03
CA VAL A 59 11.40 -13.57 -7.95
C VAL A 59 10.45 -13.42 -9.14
N GLY A 60 10.69 -12.46 -10.03
CA GLY A 60 9.86 -12.17 -11.19
C GLY A 60 8.75 -11.14 -10.92
N LYS A 61 8.43 -10.37 -11.97
CA LYS A 61 7.44 -9.27 -11.91
C LYS A 61 6.03 -9.71 -11.49
N THR A 62 5.59 -10.90 -11.94
CA THR A 62 4.26 -11.44 -11.62
C THR A 62 4.16 -11.99 -10.21
N LYS A 63 5.25 -12.01 -9.44
CA LYS A 63 5.32 -12.39 -8.01
C LYS A 63 5.68 -11.21 -7.11
N THR A 64 5.76 -10.01 -7.67
CA THR A 64 6.16 -8.80 -6.94
C THR A 64 4.98 -7.83 -6.83
N GLY A 65 4.73 -7.33 -5.62
CA GLY A 65 3.78 -6.25 -5.35
C GLY A 65 4.49 -5.04 -4.74
N PHE A 66 3.86 -3.87 -4.81
CA PHE A 66 4.39 -2.63 -4.25
C PHE A 66 3.35 -1.97 -3.36
N ARG A 67 3.71 -1.55 -2.14
CA ARG A 67 2.79 -0.93 -1.19
C ARG A 67 3.19 0.52 -0.88
N ILE A 68 2.22 1.42 -0.98
CA ILE A 68 2.41 2.87 -0.77
C ILE A 68 1.28 3.47 0.06
N SER A 69 1.58 4.57 0.74
CA SER A 69 0.64 5.35 1.55
C SER A 69 0.73 6.82 1.18
N PRO A 70 0.00 7.29 0.14
CA PRO A 70 0.22 8.62 -0.42
C PRO A 70 -0.07 9.79 0.54
N TRP A 71 -0.91 9.52 1.54
CA TRP A 71 -1.44 10.51 2.45
C TRP A 71 -1.00 10.29 3.90
N GLY A 72 -0.16 9.28 4.16
CA GLY A 72 0.31 8.96 5.51
C GLY A 72 1.16 10.10 6.07
N THR A 73 0.90 10.46 7.33
CA THR A 73 1.69 11.43 8.11
C THR A 73 2.33 10.83 9.35
N TRP A 74 1.97 9.58 9.67
CA TRP A 74 2.52 8.78 10.75
C TRP A 74 4.06 8.71 10.70
N ASN A 75 4.73 8.80 11.85
CA ASN A 75 6.19 8.90 11.99
C ASN A 75 6.85 10.18 11.43
N GLY A 76 6.11 11.29 11.34
CA GLY A 76 6.66 12.57 10.85
C GLY A 76 6.72 12.64 9.32
N GLU A 77 5.88 11.84 8.65
CA GLU A 77 5.70 11.89 7.21
C GLU A 77 4.87 13.11 6.80
N ALA A 78 5.11 13.65 5.61
CA ALA A 78 4.35 14.78 5.08
C ALA A 78 3.39 14.29 3.97
N ALA A 79 2.08 14.55 4.12
CA ALA A 79 1.06 14.12 3.15
C ALA A 79 1.06 15.01 1.89
N HIS A 80 1.26 14.42 0.70
CA HIS A 80 1.31 15.21 -0.54
C HIS A 80 0.72 14.53 -1.79
N ARG A 81 -0.07 15.30 -2.56
CA ARG A 81 -0.70 14.89 -3.82
C ARG A 81 0.28 14.72 -5.00
N LEU A 82 1.26 15.62 -5.12
CA LEU A 82 2.17 15.72 -6.27
C LEU A 82 3.37 14.74 -6.28
N PRO A 83 3.95 14.33 -5.14
CA PRO A 83 5.16 13.52 -5.11
C PRO A 83 4.94 12.01 -5.24
N ILE A 84 3.72 11.48 -5.04
CA ILE A 84 3.39 10.05 -5.24
C ILE A 84 3.14 9.69 -6.70
N CYS A 85 2.72 10.67 -7.50
CA CYS A 85 2.72 10.53 -8.95
C CYS A 85 4.13 10.19 -9.44
N TYR A 86 5.20 10.68 -8.81
CA TYR A 86 6.57 10.41 -9.25
C TYR A 86 7.03 8.96 -9.09
N PRO A 87 6.95 8.25 -7.96
CA PRO A 87 7.36 6.84 -7.90
C PRO A 87 6.51 5.96 -8.83
N LEU A 88 5.24 6.25 -9.04
CA LEU A 88 4.38 5.46 -9.94
C LEU A 88 4.61 5.81 -11.42
N ILE A 89 4.76 7.08 -11.76
CA ILE A 89 5.17 7.53 -13.11
C ILE A 89 6.65 7.15 -13.36
N THR A 90 7.50 7.04 -12.34
CA THR A 90 8.93 6.71 -12.48
C THR A 90 9.17 5.21 -12.50
N LEU A 91 8.38 4.39 -11.79
CA LEU A 91 8.28 2.94 -12.03
C LEU A 91 7.93 2.70 -13.51
N SER A 92 7.04 3.51 -14.08
CA SER A 92 6.68 3.50 -15.51
C SER A 92 7.84 3.83 -16.46
N ARG A 93 8.86 4.52 -15.96
CA ARG A 93 10.04 4.95 -16.71
C ARG A 93 11.29 4.09 -16.46
N TYR A 94 11.37 3.36 -15.34
CA TYR A 94 12.62 2.71 -14.90
C TYR A 94 12.97 1.39 -15.61
N ALA A 95 12.00 0.74 -16.27
CA ALA A 95 12.28 -0.41 -17.14
C ALA A 95 13.16 -0.06 -18.36
N LEU A 96 13.51 1.22 -18.56
CA LEU A 96 14.39 1.73 -19.61
C LEU A 96 15.47 2.70 -19.08
N TRP A 97 15.75 2.73 -17.77
CA TRP A 97 16.86 3.54 -17.26
C TRP A 97 18.19 2.91 -17.69
N ARG A 98 18.67 3.29 -18.88
CA ARG A 98 20.09 3.24 -19.22
C ARG A 98 20.74 4.53 -18.72
N PRO A 99 21.85 4.46 -17.97
CA PRO A 99 22.62 5.63 -17.62
C PRO A 99 23.35 6.09 -18.89
N GLN A 100 22.69 6.90 -19.71
CA GLN A 100 23.38 7.68 -20.72
C GLN A 100 22.92 9.13 -20.62
N ALA A 101 23.90 9.97 -20.29
CA ALA A 101 23.85 11.40 -20.18
C ALA A 101 23.08 12.02 -21.36
N ASP A 102 21.97 12.68 -21.08
CA ASP A 102 21.45 13.79 -21.89
C ASP A 102 20.47 14.59 -21.03
N VAL A 103 21.06 15.50 -20.27
CA VAL A 103 20.40 16.70 -19.75
C VAL A 103 20.10 17.58 -20.96
N HIS A 104 18.82 17.79 -21.30
CA HIS A 104 18.27 19.00 -21.98
C HIS A 104 17.00 18.81 -22.83
N THR A 105 16.27 17.68 -22.81
CA THR A 105 14.95 17.62 -23.47
C THR A 105 13.79 17.82 -22.47
N PRO A 106 12.86 18.79 -22.69
CA PRO A 106 11.60 18.86 -21.97
C PRO A 106 10.75 17.64 -22.36
N ARG A 107 10.85 16.56 -21.61
CA ARG A 107 10.15 15.30 -21.90
C ARG A 107 8.69 15.41 -21.49
N HIS A 108 7.85 15.71 -22.47
CA HIS A 108 6.41 15.44 -22.46
C HIS A 108 6.14 14.06 -21.82
N CYS A 109 5.26 14.05 -20.83
CA CYS A 109 4.78 12.88 -20.12
C CYS A 109 3.83 12.05 -21.01
N ALA A 110 4.37 11.35 -22.01
CA ALA A 110 3.63 10.28 -22.65
C ALA A 110 3.60 9.05 -21.70
N PRO A 111 2.45 8.39 -21.51
CA PRO A 111 2.34 7.22 -20.64
C PRO A 111 3.10 6.05 -21.27
N ARG A 112 4.25 5.67 -20.69
CA ARG A 112 4.93 4.42 -21.01
C ARG A 112 4.70 3.46 -19.85
N SER A 113 4.27 2.25 -20.18
CA SER A 113 3.74 1.24 -19.27
C SER A 113 4.66 0.95 -18.07
N LEU A 114 4.10 1.10 -16.87
CA LEU A 114 4.57 0.50 -15.63
C LEU A 114 5.00 -0.97 -15.80
N PRO A 115 6.04 -1.45 -15.10
CA PRO A 115 6.33 -2.88 -15.06
C PRO A 115 5.07 -3.63 -14.63
N HIS A 116 4.80 -4.76 -15.27
CA HIS A 116 3.67 -5.63 -14.94
C HIS A 116 3.95 -6.34 -13.59
N LEU A 117 3.93 -5.56 -12.51
CA LEU A 117 3.85 -6.07 -11.15
C LEU A 117 2.50 -6.77 -10.96
N ALA A 118 2.42 -7.68 -10.01
CA ALA A 118 1.20 -8.40 -9.73
C ALA A 118 0.09 -7.51 -9.20
N TYR A 119 0.44 -6.59 -8.28
CA TYR A 119 -0.49 -5.61 -7.74
C TYR A 119 0.22 -4.37 -7.21
N LEU A 120 -0.54 -3.28 -7.14
CA LEU A 120 -0.21 -2.10 -6.34
C LEU A 120 -1.13 -2.08 -5.11
N HIS A 121 -0.57 -1.97 -3.92
CA HIS A 121 -1.32 -1.90 -2.66
C HIS A 121 -1.24 -0.48 -2.10
N VAL A 122 -2.37 0.18 -1.94
CA VAL A 122 -2.43 1.59 -1.54
C VAL A 122 -3.17 1.73 -0.22
N VAL A 123 -2.61 2.54 0.68
CA VAL A 123 -3.30 2.97 1.89
C VAL A 123 -4.13 4.23 1.58
N GLU A 124 -5.39 4.18 1.96
CA GLU A 124 -6.38 5.23 1.77
C GLU A 124 -6.17 6.38 2.76
N PRO A 125 -6.50 7.63 2.38
CA PRO A 125 -6.39 8.78 3.27
C PRO A 125 -7.30 8.70 4.51
N ARG A 126 -8.15 7.67 4.58
CA ARG A 126 -8.98 7.33 5.74
C ARG A 126 -8.16 6.80 6.93
N VAL A 127 -6.88 6.47 6.75
CA VAL A 127 -6.01 5.94 7.80
C VAL A 127 -4.72 6.74 7.87
N ASP A 128 -4.35 7.14 9.07
CA ASP A 128 -3.02 7.66 9.37
C ASP A 128 -2.34 6.74 10.40
N GLY A 129 -1.31 6.03 9.97
CA GLY A 129 -0.63 5.03 10.78
C GLY A 129 -1.56 3.90 11.25
N VAL A 130 -1.83 3.85 12.55
CA VAL A 130 -2.63 2.80 13.19
C VAL A 130 -4.10 3.21 13.44
N THR A 131 -4.43 4.49 13.21
CA THR A 131 -5.75 5.05 13.51
C THR A 131 -6.54 5.34 12.23
N THR A 132 -7.87 5.26 12.34
CA THR A 132 -8.75 5.82 11.31
C THR A 132 -8.87 7.31 11.60
N VAL A 133 -8.76 8.16 10.58
CA VAL A 133 -8.99 9.60 10.74
C VAL A 133 -10.49 9.86 10.90
N GLU A 134 -10.86 10.92 11.62
CA GLU A 134 -12.27 11.30 11.82
C GLU A 134 -12.94 11.74 10.52
N SER A 135 -12.19 12.47 9.69
CA SER A 135 -12.63 12.90 8.36
C SER A 135 -11.44 12.94 7.40
N VAL A 136 -11.72 12.64 6.14
CA VAL A 136 -10.74 12.79 5.05
C VAL A 136 -10.70 14.26 4.67
N LYS A 137 -9.49 14.84 4.57
CA LYS A 137 -9.31 16.23 4.13
C LYS A 137 -9.80 16.43 2.70
N ASP A 138 -10.39 17.59 2.42
CA ASP A 138 -10.90 17.90 1.08
C ASP A 138 -9.80 17.76 0.02
N GLY A 139 -10.14 17.06 -1.07
CA GLY A 139 -9.22 16.79 -2.18
C GLY A 139 -8.22 15.64 -1.95
N TYR A 140 -8.27 14.95 -0.81
CA TYR A 140 -7.46 13.76 -0.56
C TYR A 140 -8.22 12.53 -1.09
N SER A 141 -7.73 11.97 -2.20
CA SER A 141 -8.28 10.76 -2.80
C SER A 141 -7.19 9.98 -3.53
N ASN A 142 -7.29 8.65 -3.57
CA ASN A 142 -6.43 7.79 -4.37
C ASN A 142 -6.94 7.57 -5.80
N ASP A 143 -8.05 8.21 -6.21
CA ASP A 143 -8.66 7.97 -7.53
C ASP A 143 -7.71 8.28 -8.70
N PHE A 144 -6.81 9.26 -8.52
CA PHE A 144 -5.77 9.59 -9.49
C PHE A 144 -4.87 8.39 -9.85
N ILE A 145 -4.81 7.36 -9.00
CA ILE A 145 -4.01 6.16 -9.24
C ILE A 145 -4.54 5.39 -10.44
N ARG A 146 -5.85 5.38 -10.68
CA ARG A 146 -6.45 4.68 -11.81
C ARG A 146 -6.08 5.32 -13.16
N GLU A 147 -5.74 6.61 -13.19
CA GLU A 147 -5.32 7.31 -14.42
C GLU A 147 -4.04 6.71 -15.04
N PHE A 148 -3.13 6.17 -14.23
CA PHE A 148 -1.88 5.56 -14.70
C PHE A 148 -1.77 4.07 -14.39
N TRP A 149 -2.42 3.57 -13.34
CA TRP A 149 -2.43 2.13 -13.01
C TRP A 149 -3.37 1.36 -13.95
N GLY A 150 -4.40 2.03 -14.47
CA GLY A 150 -5.41 1.43 -15.33
C GLY A 150 -6.20 0.34 -14.61
N SER A 151 -6.60 -0.68 -15.36
CA SER A 151 -7.40 -1.82 -14.87
C SER A 151 -6.60 -2.91 -14.17
N ARG A 152 -5.30 -2.70 -13.93
CA ARG A 152 -4.46 -3.71 -13.25
C ARG A 152 -4.88 -3.88 -11.79
N PRO A 153 -4.53 -5.03 -11.16
CA PRO A 153 -4.90 -5.30 -9.78
C PRO A 153 -4.40 -4.19 -8.85
N LEU A 154 -5.34 -3.54 -8.17
CA LEU A 154 -5.10 -2.52 -7.15
C LEU A 154 -5.71 -3.03 -5.85
N ILE A 155 -4.90 -3.15 -4.80
CA ILE A 155 -5.37 -3.45 -3.46
C ILE A 155 -5.53 -2.13 -2.72
N SER A 156 -6.75 -1.74 -2.37
CA SER A 156 -7.00 -0.57 -1.52
C SER A 156 -7.22 -1.01 -0.07
N ALA A 157 -6.55 -0.32 0.86
CA ALA A 157 -6.61 -0.63 2.29
C ALA A 157 -6.81 0.62 3.11
N GLY A 158 -7.58 0.50 4.20
CA GLY A 158 -7.67 1.55 5.22
C GLY A 158 -9.09 2.06 5.44
N GLY A 159 -9.56 1.85 6.68
CA GLY A 159 -10.84 2.39 7.15
C GLY A 159 -12.09 1.81 6.45
N TYR A 160 -11.94 0.75 5.67
CA TYR A 160 -13.07 0.12 5.01
C TYR A 160 -14.04 -0.55 6.00
N THR A 161 -15.31 -0.38 5.70
CA THR A 161 -16.46 -1.13 6.22
C THR A 161 -17.04 -1.96 5.07
N ARG A 162 -18.03 -2.81 5.33
CA ARG A 162 -18.73 -3.53 4.25
C ARG A 162 -19.34 -2.56 3.24
N GLU A 163 -20.00 -1.52 3.74
CA GLU A 163 -20.76 -0.53 2.97
C GLU A 163 -19.86 0.30 2.06
N THR A 164 -18.62 0.55 2.49
CA THR A 164 -17.64 1.31 1.69
C THR A 164 -16.77 0.42 0.81
N ALA A 165 -16.62 -0.86 1.17
CA ALA A 165 -15.83 -1.82 0.39
C ALA A 165 -16.57 -2.30 -0.87
N LEU A 166 -17.90 -2.48 -0.80
CA LEU A 166 -18.70 -2.94 -1.94
C LEU A 166 -18.60 -1.98 -3.14
N PRO A 167 -18.86 -0.67 -3.01
CA PRO A 167 -18.69 0.26 -4.13
C PRO A 167 -17.25 0.32 -4.65
N ALA A 168 -16.24 0.25 -3.77
CA ALA A 168 -14.85 0.24 -4.20
C ALA A 168 -14.52 -0.99 -5.07
N ALA A 169 -15.06 -2.16 -4.72
CA ALA A 169 -14.87 -3.38 -5.50
C ALA A 169 -15.68 -3.37 -6.82
N GLU A 170 -16.95 -2.99 -6.75
CA GLU A 170 -17.89 -3.09 -7.89
C GLU A 170 -17.70 -1.95 -8.90
N GLU A 171 -17.49 -0.72 -8.43
CA GLU A 171 -17.42 0.46 -9.31
C GLU A 171 -16.00 0.79 -9.74
N LYS A 172 -15.02 0.67 -8.82
CA LYS A 172 -13.61 1.01 -9.11
C LYS A 172 -12.76 -0.18 -9.56
N GLY A 173 -13.28 -1.41 -9.37
CA GLY A 173 -12.53 -2.65 -9.65
C GLY A 173 -11.36 -2.86 -8.69
N ASP A 174 -11.45 -2.34 -7.46
CA ASP A 174 -10.42 -2.49 -6.43
C ASP A 174 -10.55 -3.85 -5.72
N LEU A 175 -9.42 -4.44 -5.33
CA LEU A 175 -9.39 -5.47 -4.29
C LEU A 175 -9.32 -4.77 -2.94
N VAL A 176 -10.21 -5.08 -2.00
CA VAL A 176 -10.26 -4.39 -0.71
C VAL A 176 -9.57 -5.20 0.38
N ALA A 177 -8.56 -4.62 1.04
CA ALA A 177 -7.86 -5.23 2.15
C ALA A 177 -8.35 -4.72 3.51
N PHE A 178 -8.64 -5.66 4.40
CA PHE A 178 -9.01 -5.43 5.79
C PHE A 178 -7.89 -5.90 6.72
N ALA A 179 -7.58 -5.13 7.75
CA ALA A 179 -6.54 -5.47 8.73
C ALA A 179 -7.13 -5.60 10.15
N ARG A 180 -7.41 -4.48 10.82
CA ARG A 180 -7.95 -4.47 12.20
C ARG A 180 -9.22 -5.33 12.36
N PRO A 181 -10.21 -5.30 11.44
CA PRO A 181 -11.34 -6.21 11.54
C PRO A 181 -10.94 -7.69 11.41
N TYR A 182 -9.94 -8.02 10.59
CA TYR A 182 -9.48 -9.40 10.41
C TYR A 182 -8.83 -9.96 11.69
N ILE A 183 -8.19 -9.12 12.52
CA ILE A 183 -7.61 -9.56 13.80
C ILE A 183 -8.66 -10.25 14.69
N ALA A 184 -9.84 -9.64 14.80
CA ALA A 184 -10.89 -10.11 15.70
C ALA A 184 -11.94 -11.02 15.04
N ASN A 185 -11.84 -11.22 13.72
CA ASN A 185 -12.83 -11.95 12.92
C ASN A 185 -12.06 -12.86 11.95
N PRO A 186 -11.66 -14.09 12.37
CA PRO A 186 -10.81 -14.97 11.56
C PRO A 186 -11.49 -15.41 10.26
N ASP A 187 -12.82 -15.42 10.22
CA ASP A 187 -13.70 -15.64 9.07
C ASP A 187 -14.34 -14.36 8.55
N LEU A 188 -13.60 -13.24 8.60
CA LEU A 188 -14.07 -11.94 8.10
C LEU A 188 -14.79 -12.00 6.73
N PRO A 189 -14.32 -12.75 5.71
CA PRO A 189 -15.06 -12.86 4.45
C PRO A 189 -16.50 -13.38 4.61
N TYR A 190 -16.73 -14.33 5.52
CA TYR A 190 -18.07 -14.86 5.83
C TYR A 190 -18.94 -13.81 6.52
N HIS A 191 -18.37 -13.09 7.50
CA HIS A 191 -19.07 -11.99 8.15
C HIS A 191 -19.50 -10.93 7.15
N LEU A 192 -18.55 -10.52 6.28
CA LEU A 192 -18.83 -9.56 5.24
C LEU A 192 -19.93 -10.12 4.34
N SER A 193 -19.79 -11.29 3.71
CA SER A 193 -20.78 -11.79 2.73
C SER A 193 -22.20 -11.88 3.29
N HIS A 194 -22.37 -12.25 4.56
CA HIS A 194 -23.67 -12.42 5.21
C HIS A 194 -24.16 -11.19 5.99
N GLY A 195 -23.39 -10.09 6.04
CA GLY A 195 -23.75 -8.89 6.79
C GLY A 195 -23.77 -9.10 8.30
N ILE A 196 -22.95 -10.02 8.82
CA ILE A 196 -22.81 -10.29 10.24
C ILE A 196 -21.97 -9.18 10.88
N ALA A 197 -22.36 -8.73 12.08
CA ALA A 197 -21.62 -7.73 12.83
C ALA A 197 -20.17 -8.17 13.09
N LEU A 198 -19.23 -7.23 13.00
CA LEU A 198 -17.81 -7.50 13.22
C LEU A 198 -17.46 -7.34 14.70
N ALA A 199 -16.76 -8.31 15.27
CA ALA A 199 -16.15 -8.18 16.58
C ALA A 199 -15.08 -7.07 16.57
N VAL A 200 -14.94 -6.39 17.71
CA VAL A 200 -13.96 -5.32 17.90
C VAL A 200 -12.72 -5.90 18.58
N GLY A 201 -11.56 -5.75 17.94
CA GLY A 201 -10.29 -6.23 18.49
C GLY A 201 -9.83 -5.44 19.72
N ASN A 202 -9.13 -6.12 20.63
CA ASN A 202 -8.53 -5.49 21.79
C ASN A 202 -7.16 -4.87 21.42
N ARG A 203 -7.13 -3.54 21.28
CA ARG A 203 -5.90 -2.83 20.88
C ARG A 203 -4.72 -3.02 21.85
N ALA A 204 -4.97 -3.29 23.13
CA ALA A 204 -3.91 -3.54 24.10
C ALA A 204 -3.12 -4.83 23.79
N LEU A 205 -3.72 -5.75 23.00
CA LEU A 205 -3.15 -7.05 22.69
C LEU A 205 -2.61 -7.15 21.25
N TYR A 206 -2.71 -6.09 20.44
CA TYR A 206 -2.21 -6.10 19.06
C TYR A 206 -0.70 -6.32 18.97
N TYR A 207 0.04 -5.90 20.01
CA TYR A 207 1.47 -6.08 20.11
C TYR A 207 1.83 -6.63 21.48
N ALA A 208 2.02 -7.95 21.57
CA ALA A 208 2.38 -8.66 22.79
C ALA A 208 3.67 -9.48 22.58
N PRO A 209 4.84 -8.82 22.43
CA PRO A 209 6.08 -9.49 22.07
C PRO A 209 6.50 -10.50 23.16
N GLY A 210 6.77 -11.75 22.76
CA GLY A 210 7.20 -12.81 23.66
C GLY A 210 6.08 -13.43 24.50
N SER A 211 4.83 -13.00 24.34
CA SER A 211 3.68 -13.65 24.96
C SER A 211 3.39 -14.99 24.27
N SER A 212 3.06 -16.01 25.08
CA SER A 212 2.48 -17.27 24.61
C SER A 212 0.97 -17.35 24.92
N ASP A 213 0.39 -16.29 25.48
CA ASP A 213 -1.04 -16.20 25.74
C ASP A 213 -1.80 -16.07 24.41
N PRO A 214 -2.77 -16.95 24.10
CA PRO A 214 -3.56 -16.85 22.88
C PRO A 214 -4.50 -15.63 22.86
N ALA A 215 -4.71 -14.96 24.01
CA ALA A 215 -5.65 -13.87 24.17
C ALA A 215 -5.42 -12.71 23.20
N GLY A 216 -6.45 -12.35 22.45
CA GLY A 216 -6.41 -11.28 21.45
C GLY A 216 -5.63 -11.62 20.19
N TYR A 217 -5.31 -12.90 19.96
CA TYR A 217 -4.56 -13.37 18.79
C TYR A 217 -5.22 -14.57 18.10
N THR A 218 -5.37 -15.70 18.81
CA THR A 218 -5.92 -16.95 18.25
C THR A 218 -7.20 -17.43 18.92
N ASP A 219 -7.70 -16.66 19.90
CA ASP A 219 -8.88 -17.00 20.71
C ASP A 219 -10.17 -16.34 20.22
N TYR A 220 -10.14 -15.55 19.15
CA TYR A 220 -11.34 -14.98 18.54
C TYR A 220 -12.21 -16.07 17.90
N PRO A 221 -13.53 -16.13 18.20
CA PRO A 221 -14.41 -17.15 17.65
C PRO A 221 -14.77 -16.89 16.19
N PHE A 222 -15.11 -17.96 15.48
CA PHE A 222 -15.72 -17.91 14.16
C PHE A 222 -17.23 -17.62 14.27
N ALA A 223 -17.82 -16.87 13.34
CA ALA A 223 -19.27 -16.63 13.32
C ALA A 223 -20.07 -17.93 13.21
N SER A 224 -19.60 -18.90 12.42
CA SER A 224 -20.29 -20.19 12.24
C SER A 224 -20.44 -21.00 13.54
N VAL A 225 -19.60 -20.73 14.55
CA VAL A 225 -19.68 -21.37 15.87
C VAL A 225 -20.70 -20.65 16.75
N VAL A 226 -20.90 -19.35 16.55
CA VAL A 226 -21.84 -18.52 17.33
C VAL A 226 -23.29 -18.73 16.87
N GLU A 227 -23.53 -19.01 15.58
CA GLU A 227 -24.89 -19.27 15.05
C GLU A 227 -25.47 -20.65 15.47
N ALA A 228 -24.65 -21.57 15.98
CA ALA A 228 -25.05 -22.94 16.32
C ALA A 228 -25.60 -23.11 17.76
N HIS A 229 -25.79 -22.02 18.51
CA HIS A 229 -26.27 -21.99 19.90
C HIS A 229 -27.54 -21.13 20.05
#